data_AF-A0A5J5TT35-F1
#
_entry.id   AF-A0A5J5TT35-F1
#
_cell.length_a   1.000
_cell.length_b   1.000
_cell.length_c   1.000
_cell.angle_alpha   90.00
_cell.angle_beta   90.00
_cell.angle_gamma   90.00
#
_symmetry.space_group_name_H-M   'P 1'
#
loop_
_entity.id
_entity.type
_entity.pdbx_description
1 polymer ?
#
loop_
_entity_poly.entity_id
_entity_poly.type
_entity_poly.pdbx_seq_one_letter_code
_entity_poly.pdbx_strand_id
1 'polypeptide(L)' 'MPLITNEWQVLFLVWILFQWELDESIRLYVLLLLLYWELLHVLLAVKQIVDYFCLLLNLFQGSIDNLISQ' A
#
# COMPACT_ATOMS: atom_id res chain seq x y z
N MET A 1 10.71 -21.11 3.55
CA MET A 1 10.89 -20.20 2.39
C MET A 1 11.77 -19.06 2.87
N PRO A 2 12.94 -18.80 2.27
CA PRO A 2 13.79 -17.74 2.77
C PRO A 2 13.05 -16.43 2.55
N LEU A 3 12.88 -15.66 3.62
CA LEU A 3 12.50 -14.25 3.58
C LEU A 3 13.55 -13.54 2.74
N ILE A 4 13.35 -13.48 1.42
CA ILE A 4 13.93 -12.43 0.60
C ILE A 4 13.22 -11.19 1.13
N THR A 5 13.86 -10.45 2.03
CA THR A 5 13.35 -9.19 2.55
C THR A 5 13.01 -8.29 1.36
N ASN A 6 11.94 -7.48 1.47
CA ASN A 6 11.46 -6.61 0.38
C ASN A 6 12.59 -5.87 -0.35
N GLU A 7 13.65 -5.51 0.38
CA GLU A 7 14.88 -4.88 -0.12
C GLU A 7 15.58 -5.68 -1.23
N TRP A 8 15.74 -7.00 -1.08
CA TRP A 8 16.39 -7.85 -2.08
C TRP A 8 15.52 -8.04 -3.34
N GLN A 9 14.19 -8.06 -3.19
CA GLN A 9 13.27 -8.09 -4.34
C GLN A 9 13.31 -6.79 -5.14
N VAL A 10 13.35 -5.64 -4.45
CA VAL A 10 13.46 -4.32 -5.10
C VAL A 10 14.78 -4.21 -5.85
N LEU A 11 15.90 -4.61 -5.24
CA LEU A 11 17.21 -4.62 -5.90
C LEU A 11 17.24 -5.53 -7.13
N PHE A 12 16.58 -6.69 -7.07
CA PHE A 12 16.48 -7.61 -8.20
C PHE A 12 15.63 -7.05 -9.35
N LEU A 13 14.51 -6.38 -9.05
CA LEU A 13 13.67 -5.70 -10.05
C LEU A 13 14.40 -4.54 -10.71
N VAL A 14 15.09 -3.70 -9.93
CA VAL A 14 15.92 -2.61 -10.45
C VAL A 14 17.04 -3.17 -11.33
N TRP A 15 17.68 -4.27 -10.91
CA TRP A 15 18.71 -4.94 -11.70
C TRP A 15 18.17 -5.43 -13.04
N ILE A 16 17.01 -6.10 -13.08
CA ILE A 16 16.38 -6.54 -14.33
C ILE A 16 16.06 -5.34 -15.22
N LEU A 17 15.52 -4.26 -14.68
CA LEU A 17 15.18 -3.05 -15.44
C LEU A 17 16.42 -2.38 -16.05
N PHE A 18 17.57 -2.45 -15.37
CA PHE A 18 18.82 -1.87 -15.84
C PHE A 18 19.54 -2.76 -16.87
N GLN A 19 19.36 -4.08 -16.77
CA GLN A 19 19.88 -5.06 -17.74
C GLN A 19 19.00 -5.21 -18.97
N TRP A 20 17.74 -4.81 -18.90
CA TRP A 20 16.86 -4.80 -20.05
C TRP A 20 17.32 -3.69 -21.01
N GLU A 21 17.60 -4.08 -22.26
CA GLU A 21 17.90 -3.18 -23.38
C GLU A 21 16.64 -2.38 -23.84
N LEU A 22 15.91 -1.84 -22.86
CA LEU A 22 14.79 -0.94 -23.07
C LEU A 22 15.32 0.45 -23.36
N ASP A 23 14.67 1.13 -24.29
CA ASP A 23 14.83 2.57 -24.45
C ASP A 23 14.67 3.26 -23.10
N GLU A 24 15.48 4.29 -22.87
CA GLU A 24 15.56 5.00 -21.59
C GLU A 24 14.20 5.55 -21.13
N SER A 25 13.36 5.96 -22.08
CA SER A 25 11.98 6.40 -21.85
C SER A 25 11.08 5.27 -21.32
N ILE A 26 11.25 4.05 -21.82
CA ILE A 26 10.47 2.89 -21.39
C ILE A 26 10.92 2.46 -19.99
N ARG A 27 12.23 2.49 -19.70
CA ARG A 27 12.71 2.21 -18.33
C ARG A 27 12.10 3.17 -17.31
N LEU A 28 12.09 4.47 -17.62
CA LEU A 28 11.48 5.50 -16.77
C LEU A 28 9.98 5.26 -16.58
N TYR A 29 9.27 4.92 -17.65
CA TYR A 29 7.83 4.63 -17.58
C TYR A 29 7.53 3.42 -16.68
N VAL A 30 8.30 2.34 -16.80
CA VAL A 30 8.13 1.15 -15.96
C VAL A 30 8.46 1.43 -14.50
N LEU A 31 9.51 2.21 -14.22
CA LEU A 31 9.82 2.69 -12.87
C LEU A 31 8.66 3.52 -12.28
N LEU A 32 8.09 4.42 -13.08
CA LEU A 32 6.95 5.24 -12.65
C LEU A 32 5.72 4.37 -12.38
N LEU A 33 5.49 3.35 -13.20
CA LEU A 33 4.39 2.40 -13.05
C LEU A 33 4.52 1.59 -11.76
N LEU A 34 5.72 1.11 -11.45
CA LEU A 34 6.01 0.41 -10.19
C LEU A 34 5.79 1.31 -8.98
N LEU A 35 6.27 2.55 -9.04
CA LEU A 35 6.04 3.53 -7.98
C LEU A 35 4.55 3.85 -7.79
N TYR A 36 3.83 4.01 -8.90
CA TYR A 36 2.38 4.26 -8.87
C TYR A 36 1.61 3.09 -8.26
N TRP A 37 1.99 1.86 -8.61
CA TRP A 37 1.42 0.65 -8.04
C TRP A 37 1.62 0.60 -6.51
N GLU A 38 2.83 0.89 -6.04
CA GLU A 38 3.13 0.91 -4.61
C GLU A 38 2.37 2.02 -3.87
N LEU A 39 2.25 3.20 -4.47
CA LEU A 39 1.44 4.30 -3.95
C LEU A 39 -0.04 3.91 -3.83
N LEU A 40 -0.60 3.23 -4.83
CA LEU A 40 -1.98 2.72 -4.79
C LEU A 40 -2.18 1.71 -3.65
N HIS A 41 -1.22 0.82 -3.43
CA HIS A 41 -1.26 -0.11 -2.31
C HIS A 41 -1.26 0.61 -0.96
N VAL A 42 -0.40 1.61 -0.78
CA VAL A 42 -0.37 2.43 0.43
C VAL A 42 -1.70 3.17 0.61
N LEU A 43 -2.24 3.76 -0.46
CA LEU A 43 -3.53 4.47 -0.42
C LEU A 43 -4.67 3.54 -0.01
N LEU A 44 -4.70 2.32 -0.55
CA LEU A 44 -5.69 1.31 -0.20
C LEU A 44 -5.57 0.89 1.27
N ALA A 45 -4.34 0.70 1.76
CA ALA A 45 -4.10 0.37 3.17
C ALA A 45 -4.57 1.52 4.09
N VAL A 46 -4.25 2.77 3.75
CA VAL A 46 -4.73 3.94 4.51
C VAL A 46 -6.25 4.01 4.49
N LYS A 47 -6.89 3.77 3.34
CA LYS A 47 -8.35 3.74 3.25
C LYS A 47 -8.95 2.69 4.19
N GLN A 48 -8.42 1.47 4.19
CA GLN A 48 -8.89 0.41 5.10
C GLN A 48 -8.74 0.79 6.57
N ILE A 49 -7.63 1.44 6.93
CA ILE A 49 -7.41 1.93 8.30
C ILE A 49 -8.48 2.98 8.65
N VAL A 50 -8.73 3.95 7.78
CA VAL A 50 -9.76 4.98 8.00
C VAL A 50 -11.15 4.36 8.15
N ASP A 51 -11.52 3.42 7.27
CA ASP A 51 -12.81 2.72 7.33
C ASP A 51 -12.97 1.97 8.66
N TYR A 52 -11.90 1.32 9.14
CA TYR A 52 -11.89 0.66 10.45
C TYR A 52 -12.06 1.64 11.61
N PHE A 53 -11.37 2.79 11.57
CA PHE A 53 -11.54 3.84 12.58
C PHE A 53 -12.96 4.41 12.59
N CYS A 54 -13.57 4.64 11.42
CA CYS A 54 -14.97 5.08 11.34
C CYS A 54 -15.93 4.06 11.94
N LEU A 55 -15.74 2.77 11.64
CA LEU A 55 -16.54 1.68 12.24
C LEU A 55 -16.40 1.66 13.76
N LEU A 56 -15.18 1.79 14.27
CA LEU A 56 -14.90 1.84 15.70
C LEU A 56 -15.63 3.01 16.37
N LEU A 57 -15.53 4.21 15.81
CA LEU A 57 -16.20 5.41 16.33
C LEU A 57 -17.72 5.24 16.37
N ASN A 58 -18.32 4.71 15.29
CA ASN A 58 -19.76 4.46 15.25
C ASN A 58 -20.22 3.44 16.30
N LEU A 59 -19.42 2.41 16.56
CA LEU A 59 -19.71 1.39 17.56
C LEU A 59 -19.59 1.95 18.98
N PHE A 60 -18.58 2.77 19.24
CA PHE A 60 -18.43 3.50 20.50
C PHE A 60 -19.58 4.48 20.75
N GLN A 61 -19.98 5.24 19.73
CA GLN A 61 -21.12 6.16 19.82
C GLN A 61 -22.40 5.40 20.21
N GLY A 62 -22.74 4.33 19.49
CA GLY A 62 -23.92 3.52 19.80
C GLY A 62 -23.87 2.87 21.19
N SER A 63 -22.69 2.52 21.68
CA SER A 63 -22.49 2.01 23.04
C SER A 63 -22.77 3.08 24.11
N ILE A 64 -22.27 4.31 23.90
CA ILE A 64 -22.53 5.44 24.79
C ILE A 64 -24.01 5.79 24.80
N ASP A 65 -24.66 5.85 23.64
CA ASP A 65 -26.09 6.16 23.51
C ASP A 65 -26.94 5.14 24.27
N ASN A 66 -26.59 3.86 24.20
CA ASN A 66 -27.28 2.80 24.94
C ASN A 66 -27.06 2.88 26.46
N LEU A 67 -25.86 3.28 26.91
CA LEU A 67 -25.57 3.51 28.33
C LEU A 67 -26.31 4.71 28.93
N ILE A 68 -26.50 5.78 28.14
CA ILE A 68 -27.24 6.98 28.57
C ILE A 68 -28.75 6.73 28.60
N SER A 69 -29.25 5.77 27.80
CA SER A 69 -30.66 5.41 27.73
C SER A 69 -31.14 4.41 28.79
N GLN A 70 -30.25 3.88 29.64
CA GLN A 70 -30.57 3.01 30.78
C GLN A 70 -30.65 3.80 32.09
#